data_AF-A0A8C6F1M2-F1
#
_entry.id   AF-A0A8C6F1M2-F1
#
_cell.length_a   1.000
_cell.length_b   1.000
_cell.length_c   1.000
_cell.angle_alpha   90.00
_cell.angle_beta   90.00
_cell.angle_gamma   90.00
#
_symmetry.space_group_name_H-M   'P 1'
#
loop_
_entity.id
_entity.type
_entity.pdbx_description
1 polymer ?
#
loop_
_entity_poly.entity_id
_entity_poly.type
_entity_poly.pdbx_seq_one_letter_code
_entity_poly.pdbx_strand_id
1 'polypeptide(L)'
;LDQKKEQDKNPPDLTNEEEIDSLPEKEFAIMIDLEELKMKQTTMNNTINEIKNTLDGINSRITEAEEQISGLEDKIVEITTEEQNKEKRMKRTEDNLRDLWDNIKQTSIRIIGVPEEEEKKKGTEKIFEEIIVGNFPNMGKEIVNKVQEAQRVPYKINPRRNTPRHILIKLSKIKYKENILKAAREKQQITHKGILIRLTADLSAETLQARREWQDIFKVMISFRFDGEIKTFTDKQKLREFSTTKPALQQMLKELL
;
A
#
# COMPACT_ATOMS: atom_id res chain seq x y z
N LEU A 1 -78.66 51.87 -28.86
CA LEU A 1 -80.00 51.69 -28.28
C LEU A 1 -79.89 52.17 -26.84
N ASP A 2 -80.25 53.42 -26.53
CA ASP A 2 -81.64 53.90 -26.44
C ASP A 2 -82.46 53.07 -25.45
N GLN A 3 -83.21 53.60 -24.49
CA GLN A 3 -83.47 54.96 -24.03
C GLN A 3 -84.42 54.78 -22.82
N LYS A 4 -84.36 55.69 -21.83
CA LYS A 4 -85.49 56.19 -21.02
C LYS A 4 -86.07 55.25 -19.94
N LYS A 5 -86.52 55.72 -18.76
CA LYS A 5 -87.04 57.03 -18.30
C LYS A 5 -86.98 57.05 -16.75
N GLU A 6 -86.44 58.08 -16.10
CA GLU A 6 -87.11 59.32 -15.64
C GLU A 6 -87.92 59.10 -14.35
N GLN A 7 -87.29 59.40 -13.20
CA GLN A 7 -87.55 60.56 -12.32
C GLN A 7 -88.77 60.40 -11.41
N ASP A 8 -88.51 60.45 -10.10
CA ASP A 8 -89.31 61.34 -9.25
C ASP A 8 -88.43 61.99 -8.18
N LYS A 9 -88.69 63.28 -7.91
CA LYS A 9 -87.95 64.15 -6.99
C LYS A 9 -88.62 64.16 -5.62
N ASN A 10 -87.82 64.17 -4.55
CA ASN A 10 -87.96 65.10 -3.40
C ASN A 10 -86.74 64.96 -2.46
N PRO A 11 -86.07 66.07 -2.06
CA PRO A 11 -85.25 66.15 -0.84
C PRO A 11 -86.03 66.90 0.26
N PRO A 12 -85.50 67.08 1.49
CA PRO A 12 -84.36 66.45 2.15
C PRO A 12 -84.77 65.70 3.45
N ASP A 13 -83.95 64.79 3.97
CA ASP A 13 -83.96 64.58 5.43
C ASP A 13 -82.54 64.38 5.95
N LEU A 14 -82.23 65.20 6.96
CA LEU A 14 -80.98 65.23 7.70
C LEU A 14 -81.14 64.27 8.86
N THR A 15 -80.51 63.09 8.80
CA THR A 15 -79.95 62.44 9.99
C THR A 15 -78.82 61.53 9.57
N ASN A 16 -77.61 61.99 9.87
CA ASN A 16 -76.45 61.14 10.09
C ASN A 16 -76.77 60.06 11.15
N GLU A 17 -75.92 59.03 11.16
CA GLU A 17 -75.57 58.25 12.35
C GLU A 17 -76.56 57.17 12.81
N GLU A 18 -76.54 56.02 12.13
CA GLU A 18 -76.68 54.72 12.80
C GLU A 18 -75.43 53.87 12.51
N GLU A 19 -74.28 54.36 12.98
CA GLU A 19 -73.08 53.54 13.22
C GLU A 19 -72.51 53.78 14.63
N ILE A 20 -73.37 54.24 15.57
CA ILE A 20 -72.95 54.65 16.93
C ILE A 20 -73.37 53.64 18.03
N ASP A 21 -74.37 52.79 17.80
CA ASP A 21 -74.93 51.90 18.84
C ASP A 21 -74.14 50.60 19.13
N SER A 22 -72.96 50.41 18.52
CA SER A 22 -72.05 49.27 18.83
C SER A 22 -70.67 49.68 19.36
N LEU A 23 -70.40 50.97 19.57
CA LEU A 23 -69.10 51.47 20.02
C LEU A 23 -68.65 50.90 21.38
N PRO A 24 -69.48 50.86 22.43
CA PRO A 24 -69.05 50.40 23.76
C PRO A 24 -68.72 48.90 23.78
N GLU A 25 -69.46 48.09 23.01
CA GLU A 25 -69.24 46.65 22.90
C GLU A 25 -67.93 46.34 22.15
N LYS A 26 -67.64 47.10 21.09
CA LYS A 26 -66.37 47.00 20.34
C LYS A 26 -65.18 47.41 21.21
N GLU A 27 -65.29 48.48 22.01
CA GLU A 27 -64.25 48.92 22.94
C GLU A 27 -63.95 47.88 24.03
N PHE A 28 -64.99 47.23 24.56
CA PHE A 28 -64.83 46.17 25.55
C PHE A 28 -64.18 44.90 24.97
N ALA A 29 -64.55 44.51 23.74
CA ALA A 29 -63.90 43.41 23.02
C ALA A 29 -62.41 43.68 22.78
N ILE A 30 -62.06 44.90 22.37
CA ILE A 30 -60.66 45.32 22.19
C ILE A 30 -59.86 45.22 23.49
N MET A 31 -60.46 45.59 24.63
CA MET A 31 -59.78 45.51 25.94
C MET A 31 -59.45 44.07 26.34
N ILE A 32 -60.37 43.12 26.09
CA ILE A 32 -60.15 41.68 26.33
C ILE A 32 -59.03 41.17 25.41
N ASP A 33 -59.09 41.48 24.12
CA ASP A 33 -58.07 41.09 23.15
C ASP A 33 -56.69 41.63 23.52
N LEU A 34 -56.63 42.85 24.06
CA LEU A 34 -55.39 43.52 24.48
C LEU A 34 -54.78 42.86 25.72
N GLU A 35 -55.61 42.40 26.67
CA GLU A 35 -55.16 41.65 27.84
C GLU A 35 -54.71 40.22 27.46
N GLU A 36 -55.41 39.57 26.53
CA GLU A 36 -54.99 38.27 25.97
C GLU A 36 -53.66 38.40 25.20
N LEU A 37 -53.47 39.49 24.44
CA LEU A 37 -52.20 39.79 23.77
C LEU A 37 -51.06 40.00 24.76
N LYS A 38 -51.28 40.71 25.88
CA LYS A 38 -50.27 40.86 26.94
C LYS A 38 -49.89 39.50 27.55
N MET A 39 -50.87 38.64 27.82
CA MET A 39 -50.61 37.30 28.35
C MET A 39 -49.86 36.42 27.33
N LYS A 40 -50.17 36.52 26.04
CA LYS A 40 -49.40 35.87 24.97
C LYS A 40 -47.97 36.42 24.90
N GLN A 41 -47.78 37.72 25.07
CA GLN A 41 -46.47 38.37 25.07
C GLN A 41 -45.61 37.93 26.26
N THR A 42 -46.17 37.84 27.48
CA THR A 42 -45.43 37.33 28.65
C THR A 42 -45.02 35.87 28.47
N THR A 43 -45.94 35.05 27.96
CA THR A 43 -45.65 33.63 27.64
C THR A 43 -44.52 33.52 26.62
N MET A 44 -44.58 34.31 25.54
CA MET A 44 -43.54 34.34 24.50
C MET A 44 -42.18 34.76 25.05
N ASN A 45 -42.14 35.77 25.94
CA ASN A 45 -40.90 36.23 26.56
C ASN A 45 -40.25 35.13 27.42
N ASN A 46 -41.06 34.36 28.16
CA ASN A 46 -40.55 33.23 28.95
C ASN A 46 -39.94 32.17 28.04
N THR A 47 -40.62 31.78 26.95
CA THR A 47 -40.10 30.82 25.96
C THR A 47 -38.83 31.32 25.29
N ILE A 48 -38.73 32.61 24.94
CA ILE A 48 -37.50 33.19 24.38
C ILE A 48 -36.34 33.09 25.36
N ASN A 49 -36.58 33.34 26.66
CA ASN A 49 -35.53 33.23 27.67
C ASN A 49 -35.07 31.78 27.88
N GLU A 50 -36.00 30.82 27.86
CA GLU A 50 -35.65 29.40 27.88
C GLU A 50 -34.79 29.02 26.66
N ILE A 51 -35.17 29.47 25.46
CA ILE A 51 -34.38 29.25 24.24
C ILE A 51 -32.97 29.84 24.38
N LYS A 52 -32.85 31.08 24.86
CA LYS A 52 -31.54 31.73 25.09
C LYS A 52 -30.66 30.90 26.02
N ASN A 53 -31.19 30.46 27.16
CA ASN A 53 -30.43 29.64 28.10
C ASN A 53 -29.98 28.31 27.47
N THR A 54 -30.84 27.67 26.67
CA THR A 54 -30.44 26.45 25.94
C THR A 54 -29.37 26.72 24.88
N LEU A 55 -29.45 27.86 24.18
CA LEU A 55 -28.47 28.26 23.18
C LEU A 55 -27.10 28.54 23.81
N ASP A 56 -27.06 29.22 24.95
CA ASP A 56 -25.83 29.48 25.70
C ASP A 56 -25.19 28.15 26.16
N GLY A 57 -26.00 27.22 26.67
CA GLY A 57 -25.52 25.88 27.04
C GLY A 57 -25.00 25.08 25.84
N ILE A 58 -25.61 25.21 24.66
CA ILE A 58 -25.12 24.60 23.42
C ILE A 58 -23.79 25.24 23.00
N ASN A 59 -23.68 26.57 23.05
CA ASN A 59 -22.46 27.28 22.67
C ASN A 59 -21.27 26.86 23.54
N SER A 60 -21.43 26.77 24.87
CA SER A 60 -20.36 26.29 25.75
C SER A 60 -19.90 24.87 25.39
N ARG A 61 -20.85 23.97 25.08
CA ARG A 61 -20.53 22.59 24.66
C ARG A 61 -19.84 22.54 23.30
N ILE A 62 -20.19 23.44 22.37
CA ILE A 62 -19.52 23.54 21.07
C ILE A 62 -18.08 24.00 21.25
N THR A 63 -17.82 25.04 22.04
CA THR A 63 -16.46 25.50 22.31
C THR A 63 -15.61 24.42 22.97
N GLU A 64 -16.17 23.69 23.95
CA GLU A 64 -15.46 22.55 24.55
C GLU A 64 -15.14 21.46 23.53
N ALA A 65 -16.09 21.12 22.64
CA ALA A 65 -15.88 20.14 21.60
C ALA A 65 -14.81 20.60 20.57
N GLU A 66 -14.78 21.88 20.21
CA GLU A 66 -13.77 22.47 19.32
C GLU A 66 -12.36 22.37 19.91
N GLU A 67 -12.20 22.70 21.20
CA GLU A 67 -10.93 22.55 21.90
C GLU A 67 -10.47 21.08 21.96
N GLN A 68 -11.40 20.15 22.23
CA GLN A 68 -11.09 18.72 22.21
C GLN A 68 -10.69 18.23 20.82
N ILE A 69 -11.37 18.69 19.76
CA ILE A 69 -11.04 18.36 18.36
C ILE A 69 -9.64 18.87 18.03
N SER A 70 -9.31 20.12 18.33
CA SER A 70 -7.97 20.67 18.11
C SER A 70 -6.89 19.86 18.83
N GLY A 71 -7.13 19.49 20.10
CA GLY A 71 -6.20 18.65 20.85
C GLY A 71 -6.05 17.23 20.31
N LEU A 72 -7.08 16.69 19.64
CA LEU A 72 -7.01 15.40 18.94
C LEU A 72 -6.27 15.52 17.60
N GLU A 73 -6.47 16.61 16.85
CA GLU A 73 -5.78 16.88 15.59
C GLU A 73 -4.25 16.92 15.80
N ASP A 74 -3.80 17.65 16.82
CA ASP A 74 -2.37 17.73 17.18
C ASP A 74 -1.79 16.34 17.50
N LYS A 75 -2.53 15.54 18.29
CA LYS A 75 -2.12 14.16 18.63
C LYS A 75 -2.07 13.25 17.40
N ILE A 76 -3.00 13.39 16.47
CA ILE A 76 -3.02 12.59 15.24
C ILE A 76 -1.79 12.90 14.38
N VAL A 77 -1.40 14.17 14.29
CA VAL A 77 -0.18 14.58 13.57
C VAL A 77 1.05 13.96 14.23
N GLU A 78 1.17 14.05 15.55
CA GLU A 78 2.29 13.43 16.30
C GLU A 78 2.36 11.92 16.05
N ILE A 79 1.24 11.20 16.24
CA ILE A 79 1.14 9.75 16.00
C ILE A 79 1.54 9.40 14.56
N THR A 80 1.06 10.16 13.58
CA THR A 80 1.38 9.92 12.16
C THR A 80 2.86 10.07 11.89
N THR A 81 3.49 11.12 12.45
CA THR A 81 4.94 11.32 12.28
C THR A 81 5.77 10.23 12.97
N GLU A 82 5.35 9.78 14.15
CA GLU A 82 5.98 8.65 14.83
C GLU A 82 5.86 7.35 14.04
N GLU A 83 4.68 7.07 13.48
CA GLU A 83 4.42 5.86 12.71
C GLU A 83 5.26 5.83 11.43
N GLN A 84 5.34 6.95 10.71
CA GLN A 84 6.23 7.10 9.56
C GLN A 84 7.71 6.89 9.94
N ASN A 85 8.13 7.35 11.13
CA ASN A 85 9.49 7.14 11.61
C ASN A 85 9.75 5.67 11.98
N LYS A 86 8.78 4.98 12.60
CA LYS A 86 8.86 3.55 12.90
C LYS A 86 8.92 2.74 11.60
N GLU A 87 8.09 3.06 10.62
CA GLU A 87 8.09 2.42 9.30
C GLU A 87 9.46 2.56 8.61
N LYS A 88 10.02 3.77 8.57
CA LYS A 88 11.38 4.00 8.04
C LYS A 88 12.44 3.17 8.77
N ARG A 89 12.33 3.00 10.10
CA ARG A 89 13.25 2.17 10.88
C ARG A 89 13.08 0.69 10.56
N MET A 90 11.85 0.19 10.49
CA MET A 90 11.55 -1.20 10.15
C MET A 90 12.08 -1.56 8.76
N LYS A 91 11.84 -0.70 7.77
CA LYS A 91 12.35 -0.88 6.40
C LYS A 91 13.87 -0.97 6.36
N ARG A 92 14.58 -0.09 7.06
CA ARG A 92 16.05 -0.15 7.18
C ARG A 92 16.51 -1.46 7.82
N THR A 93 15.82 -1.92 8.86
CA THR A 93 16.15 -3.21 9.50
C THR A 93 15.93 -4.38 8.56
N GLU A 94 14.84 -4.40 7.80
CA GLU A 94 14.56 -5.42 6.79
C GLU A 94 15.62 -5.44 5.69
N ASP A 95 15.98 -4.27 5.16
CA ASP A 95 17.07 -4.13 4.18
C ASP A 95 18.40 -4.66 4.73
N ASN A 96 18.74 -4.32 5.97
CA ASN A 96 19.95 -4.81 6.64
C ASN A 96 19.93 -6.34 6.82
N LEU A 97 18.78 -6.92 7.19
CA LEU A 97 18.63 -8.37 7.32
C LEU A 97 18.79 -9.09 5.98
N ARG A 98 18.21 -8.54 4.91
CA ARG A 98 18.40 -9.05 3.55
C ARG A 98 19.89 -9.07 3.19
N ASP A 99 20.59 -7.96 3.41
CA ASP A 99 22.00 -7.82 3.05
C ASP A 99 22.90 -8.79 3.86
N LEU A 100 22.62 -8.95 5.16
CA LEU A 100 23.30 -9.93 6.01
C LEU A 100 23.06 -11.36 5.53
N TRP A 101 21.80 -11.71 5.19
CA TRP A 101 21.47 -13.05 4.68
C TRP A 101 22.13 -13.33 3.34
N ASP A 102 22.12 -12.36 2.43
CA ASP A 102 22.79 -12.50 1.13
C ASP A 102 24.31 -12.57 1.27
N ASN A 103 24.90 -11.87 2.24
CA ASN A 103 26.31 -12.00 2.59
C ASN A 103 26.64 -13.43 3.07
N ILE A 104 25.85 -13.98 4.00
CA ILE A 104 26.02 -15.35 4.51
C ILE A 104 25.88 -16.38 3.38
N LYS A 105 24.93 -16.16 2.46
CA LYS A 105 24.67 -17.03 1.30
C LYS A 105 25.58 -16.76 0.12
N GLN A 106 26.42 -15.72 0.19
CA GLN A 106 27.19 -15.22 -0.93
C GLN A 106 28.13 -16.28 -1.50
N THR A 107 28.63 -17.21 -0.67
CA THR A 107 29.50 -18.31 -1.11
C THR A 107 28.78 -19.64 -1.34
N SER A 108 27.44 -19.66 -1.23
CA SER A 108 26.65 -20.89 -1.32
C SER A 108 26.04 -21.14 -2.70
N ILE A 109 26.10 -22.40 -3.14
CA ILE A 109 25.45 -22.93 -4.37
C ILE A 109 24.36 -23.91 -3.96
N ARG A 110 23.24 -23.88 -4.68
CA ARG A 110 22.14 -24.82 -4.56
C ARG A 110 22.08 -25.74 -5.77
N ILE A 111 22.14 -27.05 -5.51
CA ILE A 111 22.00 -28.12 -6.49
C ILE A 111 20.59 -28.71 -6.39
N ILE A 112 19.91 -28.81 -7.54
CA ILE A 112 18.54 -29.28 -7.64
C ILE A 112 18.50 -30.49 -8.57
N GLY A 113 17.75 -31.53 -8.19
CA GLY A 113 17.50 -32.71 -9.03
C GLY A 113 18.33 -33.96 -8.68
N VAL A 114 19.18 -33.91 -7.65
CA VAL A 114 19.98 -35.07 -7.23
C VAL A 114 19.12 -36.06 -6.42
N PRO A 115 19.04 -37.35 -6.76
CA PRO A 115 18.29 -38.36 -6.00
C PRO A 115 18.74 -38.49 -4.53
N GLU A 116 17.82 -38.76 -3.61
CA GLU A 116 18.10 -38.83 -2.15
C GLU A 116 19.01 -40.00 -1.75
N GLU A 117 18.95 -41.12 -2.46
CA GLU A 117 19.67 -42.35 -2.09
C GLU A 117 21.19 -42.27 -2.24
N GLU A 118 21.68 -41.32 -3.04
CA GLU A 118 23.11 -41.21 -3.33
C GLU A 118 23.94 -40.74 -2.14
N GLU A 119 23.38 -39.87 -1.32
CA GLU A 119 24.08 -39.28 -0.18
C GLU A 119 24.45 -40.34 0.85
N LYS A 120 23.55 -41.31 1.10
CA LYS A 120 23.78 -42.43 2.03
C LYS A 120 25.01 -43.25 1.67
N LYS A 121 25.40 -43.28 0.39
CA LYS A 121 26.52 -44.09 -0.11
C LYS A 121 27.86 -43.38 -0.02
N LYS A 122 27.89 -42.05 -0.20
CA LYS A 122 29.13 -41.32 -0.54
C LYS A 122 29.27 -39.92 0.09
N GLY A 123 28.22 -39.39 0.72
CA GLY A 123 28.18 -38.00 1.20
C GLY A 123 27.90 -36.97 0.09
N THR A 124 27.41 -35.80 0.50
CA THR A 124 27.08 -34.65 -0.37
C THR A 124 28.30 -34.01 -1.02
N GLU A 125 29.44 -33.96 -0.32
CA GLU A 125 30.70 -33.40 -0.85
C GLU A 125 31.19 -34.20 -2.06
N LYS A 126 31.16 -35.53 -1.96
CA LYS A 126 31.58 -36.42 -3.05
C LYS A 126 30.64 -36.34 -4.25
N ILE A 127 29.35 -36.16 -4.03
CA ILE A 127 28.39 -35.90 -5.11
C ILE A 127 28.77 -34.59 -5.84
N PHE A 128 29.07 -33.53 -5.10
CA PHE A 128 29.49 -32.27 -5.70
C PHE A 128 30.80 -32.42 -6.48
N GLU A 129 31.78 -33.16 -5.96
CA GLU A 129 33.01 -33.51 -6.68
C GLU A 129 32.73 -34.25 -7.99
N GLU A 130 31.92 -35.30 -7.97
CA GLU A 130 31.51 -36.05 -9.17
C GLU A 130 30.86 -35.11 -10.21
N ILE A 131 30.00 -34.18 -9.77
CA ILE A 131 29.36 -33.18 -10.64
C ILE A 131 30.39 -32.24 -11.26
N ILE A 132 31.29 -31.66 -10.47
CA ILE A 132 32.28 -30.70 -10.97
C ILE A 132 33.26 -31.39 -11.90
N VAL A 133 33.81 -32.55 -11.55
CA VAL A 133 34.76 -33.27 -12.41
C VAL A 133 34.10 -33.73 -13.70
N GLY A 134 32.88 -34.27 -13.62
CA GLY A 134 32.13 -34.75 -14.78
C GLY A 134 31.69 -33.63 -15.72
N ASN A 135 31.43 -32.41 -15.20
CA ASN A 135 30.91 -31.33 -16.02
C ASN A 135 31.92 -30.23 -16.39
N PHE A 136 32.90 -29.98 -15.52
CA PHE A 136 33.86 -28.89 -15.57
C PHE A 136 35.29 -29.42 -15.27
N PRO A 137 35.86 -30.29 -16.13
CA PRO A 137 37.11 -30.99 -15.85
C PRO A 137 38.28 -30.05 -15.56
N ASN A 138 38.31 -28.88 -16.21
CA ASN A 138 39.36 -27.86 -16.04
C ASN A 138 39.34 -27.17 -14.65
N MET A 139 38.27 -27.36 -13.86
CA MET A 139 38.08 -26.70 -12.55
C MET A 139 38.08 -27.69 -11.37
N GLY A 140 37.96 -28.99 -11.62
CA GLY A 140 37.68 -30.01 -10.60
C GLY A 140 38.65 -30.01 -9.42
N LYS A 141 39.96 -30.10 -9.68
CA LYS A 141 40.96 -30.27 -8.61
C LYS A 141 41.11 -29.05 -7.69
N GLU A 142 40.93 -27.84 -8.22
CA GLU A 142 41.11 -26.60 -7.45
C GLU A 142 39.89 -26.33 -6.56
N ILE A 143 38.68 -26.58 -7.06
CA ILE A 143 37.43 -26.19 -6.42
C ILE A 143 36.99 -27.21 -5.35
N VAL A 144 37.18 -28.50 -5.59
CA VAL A 144 36.70 -29.56 -4.70
C VAL A 144 37.30 -29.42 -3.30
N ASN A 145 38.58 -29.06 -3.21
CA ASN A 145 39.28 -28.84 -1.94
C ASN A 145 38.89 -27.53 -1.22
N LYS A 146 37.87 -26.80 -1.72
CA LYS A 146 37.44 -25.48 -1.23
C LYS A 146 36.01 -25.47 -0.71
N VAL A 147 35.36 -26.64 -0.64
CA VAL A 147 34.08 -26.83 0.04
C VAL A 147 34.30 -26.72 1.55
N GLN A 148 33.47 -25.92 2.21
CA GLN A 148 33.45 -25.78 3.67
C GLN A 148 32.33 -26.62 4.30
N GLU A 149 31.22 -26.74 3.59
CA GLU A 149 30.04 -27.44 4.06
C GLU A 149 29.23 -27.92 2.86
N ALA A 150 28.69 -29.14 2.96
CA ALA A 150 27.76 -29.67 1.98
C ALA A 150 26.65 -30.43 2.70
N GLN A 151 25.40 -30.02 2.50
CA GLN A 151 24.27 -30.66 3.17
C GLN A 151 22.98 -30.60 2.36
N ARG A 152 22.08 -31.57 2.60
CA ARG A 152 20.70 -31.48 2.11
C ARG A 152 19.89 -30.51 2.95
N VAL A 153 19.11 -29.68 2.28
CA VAL A 153 18.19 -28.74 2.92
C VAL A 153 16.76 -28.93 2.42
N PRO A 154 15.76 -29.06 3.33
CA PRO A 154 15.87 -29.10 4.80
C PRO A 154 16.44 -30.44 5.34
N TYR A 155 16.95 -30.46 6.58
CA TYR A 155 17.56 -31.66 7.18
C TYR A 155 16.62 -32.88 7.24
N LYS A 156 15.33 -32.65 7.50
CA LYS A 156 14.31 -33.71 7.56
C LYS A 156 13.67 -33.94 6.19
N ILE A 157 13.53 -35.21 5.81
CA ILE A 157 12.77 -35.61 4.63
C ILE A 157 11.28 -35.40 4.92
N ASN A 158 10.58 -34.73 4.00
CA ASN A 158 9.13 -34.61 4.07
C ASN A 158 8.50 -35.67 3.14
N PRO A 159 7.81 -36.70 3.69
CA PRO A 159 7.24 -37.78 2.88
C PRO A 159 6.12 -37.31 1.93
N ARG A 160 5.56 -36.10 2.12
CA ARG A 160 4.56 -35.52 1.21
C ARG A 160 5.17 -34.87 -0.04
N ARG A 161 6.51 -34.72 -0.11
CA ARG A 161 7.19 -34.12 -1.26
C ARG A 161 7.85 -35.21 -2.10
N ASN A 162 7.45 -35.30 -3.37
CA ASN A 162 7.99 -36.27 -4.33
C ASN A 162 9.28 -35.79 -5.00
N THR A 163 9.62 -34.51 -4.85
CA THR A 163 10.86 -33.94 -5.39
C THR A 163 12.02 -34.14 -4.42
N PRO A 164 13.22 -34.53 -4.89
CA PRO A 164 14.40 -34.59 -4.03
C PRO A 164 14.71 -33.24 -3.40
N ARG A 165 15.19 -33.25 -2.14
CA ARG A 165 15.65 -32.05 -1.45
C ARG A 165 16.84 -31.44 -2.18
N HIS A 166 17.03 -30.14 -2.01
CA HIS A 166 18.19 -29.50 -2.61
C HIS A 166 19.45 -29.79 -1.80
N ILE A 167 20.60 -29.81 -2.46
CA ILE A 167 21.90 -29.82 -1.78
C ILE A 167 22.40 -28.37 -1.75
N LEU A 168 22.81 -27.91 -0.58
CA LEU A 168 23.50 -26.64 -0.37
C LEU A 168 24.99 -26.93 -0.22
N ILE A 169 25.81 -26.27 -1.03
CA ILE A 169 27.27 -26.33 -0.97
C ILE A 169 27.80 -24.95 -0.60
N LYS A 170 28.47 -24.83 0.52
CA LYS A 170 29.17 -23.62 0.94
C LYS A 170 30.63 -23.69 0.53
N LEU A 171 31.08 -22.71 -0.26
CA LEU A 171 32.46 -22.60 -0.70
C LEU A 171 33.22 -21.60 0.19
N SER A 172 34.54 -21.75 0.25
CA SER A 172 35.40 -20.84 1.02
C SER A 172 35.51 -19.43 0.44
N LYS A 173 35.29 -19.25 -0.87
CA LYS A 173 35.38 -17.94 -1.54
C LYS A 173 34.27 -17.78 -2.58
N ILE A 174 33.79 -16.54 -2.71
CA ILE A 174 32.79 -16.16 -3.72
C ILE A 174 33.27 -16.40 -5.15
N LYS A 175 34.57 -16.19 -5.42
CA LYS A 175 35.17 -16.37 -6.75
C LYS A 175 34.89 -17.76 -7.33
N TYR A 176 34.98 -18.81 -6.51
CA TYR A 176 34.70 -20.18 -6.96
C TYR A 176 33.22 -20.37 -7.28
N LYS A 177 32.32 -19.82 -6.46
CA LYS A 177 30.88 -19.85 -6.74
C LYS A 177 30.57 -19.20 -8.09
N GLU A 178 31.09 -18.01 -8.32
CA GLU A 178 30.85 -17.26 -9.56
C GLU A 178 31.37 -18.00 -10.79
N ASN A 179 32.58 -18.57 -10.70
CA ASN A 179 33.17 -19.35 -11.78
C ASN A 179 32.32 -20.59 -12.12
N ILE A 180 31.86 -21.34 -11.12
CA ILE A 180 31.00 -22.53 -11.33
C ILE A 180 29.67 -22.12 -11.95
N LEU A 181 29.01 -21.08 -11.41
CA LEU A 181 27.72 -20.64 -11.93
C LEU A 181 27.85 -20.04 -13.35
N LYS A 182 28.99 -19.43 -13.68
CA LYS A 182 29.29 -18.97 -15.04
C LYS A 182 29.47 -20.15 -15.99
N ALA A 183 30.34 -21.11 -15.65
CA ALA A 183 30.55 -22.31 -16.46
C ALA A 183 29.25 -23.13 -16.63
N ALA A 184 28.43 -23.21 -15.58
CA ALA A 184 27.11 -23.82 -15.62
C ALA A 184 26.17 -23.17 -16.65
N ARG A 185 26.16 -21.83 -16.74
CA ARG A 185 25.37 -21.09 -17.72
C ARG A 185 25.89 -21.28 -19.14
N GLU A 186 27.20 -21.28 -19.32
CA GLU A 186 27.86 -21.50 -20.62
C GLU A 186 27.59 -22.92 -21.14
N LYS A 187 27.65 -23.92 -20.27
CA LYS A 187 27.38 -25.32 -20.62
C LYS A 187 25.90 -25.61 -20.88
N GLN A 188 24.99 -24.89 -20.20
CA GLN A 188 23.53 -25.04 -20.21
C GLN A 188 22.98 -26.38 -19.69
N GLN A 189 23.56 -27.51 -20.11
CA GLN A 189 23.17 -28.85 -19.67
C GLN A 189 24.19 -29.42 -18.68
N ILE A 190 23.75 -29.64 -17.46
CA ILE A 190 24.57 -30.22 -16.40
C ILE A 190 23.94 -31.55 -16.00
N THR A 191 24.70 -32.62 -16.13
CA THR A 191 24.21 -33.96 -15.86
C THR A 191 24.99 -34.62 -14.74
N HIS A 192 24.31 -35.44 -13.94
CA HIS A 192 24.90 -36.31 -12.95
C HIS A 192 24.34 -37.72 -13.15
N LYS A 193 25.21 -38.67 -13.53
CA LYS A 193 24.83 -40.06 -13.86
C LYS A 193 23.64 -40.16 -14.83
N GLY A 194 23.66 -39.33 -15.88
CA GLY A 194 22.60 -39.29 -16.89
C GLY A 194 21.34 -38.49 -16.50
N ILE A 195 21.24 -38.01 -15.26
CA ILE A 195 20.11 -37.17 -14.81
C ILE A 195 20.47 -35.69 -14.98
N LEU A 196 19.56 -34.92 -15.57
CA LEU A 196 19.71 -33.46 -15.66
C LEU A 196 19.55 -32.82 -14.28
N ILE A 197 20.52 -32.00 -13.90
CA ILE A 197 20.53 -31.25 -12.64
C ILE A 197 20.68 -29.76 -12.89
N ARG A 198 20.34 -28.94 -11.89
CA ARG A 198 20.47 -27.49 -11.95
C ARG A 198 21.35 -26.96 -10.84
N LEU A 199 22.32 -26.14 -11.21
CA LEU A 199 23.13 -25.35 -10.28
C LEU A 199 22.61 -23.91 -10.25
N THR A 200 22.31 -23.42 -9.06
CA THR A 200 21.75 -22.08 -8.83
C THR A 200 22.44 -21.38 -7.67
N ALA A 201 22.43 -20.05 -7.64
CA ALA A 201 22.89 -19.32 -6.46
C ALA A 201 21.88 -19.52 -5.32
N ASP A 202 22.37 -19.72 -4.09
CA ASP A 202 21.52 -19.56 -2.92
C ASP A 202 21.40 -18.06 -2.62
N LEU A 203 20.18 -17.56 -2.57
CA LEU A 203 19.82 -16.15 -2.40
C LEU A 203 18.74 -16.05 -1.30
N SER A 204 18.64 -14.89 -0.66
CA SER A 204 17.55 -14.56 0.27
C SER A 204 16.19 -14.62 -0.44
N ALA A 205 15.12 -14.77 0.35
CA ALA A 205 13.76 -14.83 -0.20
C ALA A 205 13.38 -13.49 -0.85
N GLU A 206 13.80 -12.41 -0.21
CA GLU A 206 13.62 -11.02 -0.60
C GLU A 206 14.34 -10.73 -1.93
N THR A 207 15.60 -11.17 -2.07
CA THR A 207 16.34 -11.03 -3.33
C THR A 207 15.77 -11.91 -4.44
N LEU A 208 15.27 -13.10 -4.11
CA LEU A 208 14.55 -13.93 -5.09
C LEU A 208 13.24 -13.27 -5.54
N GLN A 209 12.52 -12.63 -4.63
CA GLN A 209 11.29 -11.91 -4.91
C GLN A 209 11.56 -10.69 -5.78
N ALA A 210 12.53 -9.84 -5.41
CA ALA A 210 12.96 -8.72 -6.22
C ALA A 210 13.32 -9.18 -7.64
N ARG A 211 14.11 -10.26 -7.79
CA ARG A 211 14.43 -10.81 -9.12
C ARG A 211 13.20 -11.20 -9.94
N ARG A 212 12.14 -11.71 -9.31
CA ARG A 212 10.86 -12.03 -10.00
C ARG A 212 10.17 -10.77 -10.48
N GLU A 213 10.10 -9.73 -9.66
CA GLU A 213 9.52 -8.43 -10.02
C GLU A 213 10.27 -7.75 -11.17
N TRP A 214 11.54 -8.10 -11.37
CA TRP A 214 12.35 -7.66 -12.50
C TRP A 214 12.22 -8.54 -13.75
N GLN A 215 11.60 -9.72 -13.68
CA GLN A 215 11.59 -10.68 -14.81
C GLN A 215 10.96 -10.11 -16.08
N ASP A 216 9.82 -9.43 -15.96
CA ASP A 216 9.12 -8.84 -17.11
C ASP A 216 9.95 -7.71 -17.74
N ILE A 217 10.60 -6.89 -16.90
CA ILE A 217 11.52 -5.84 -17.35
C ILE A 217 12.72 -6.45 -18.07
N PHE A 218 13.34 -7.51 -17.51
CA PHE A 218 14.45 -8.21 -18.15
C PHE A 218 14.07 -8.77 -19.51
N LYS A 219 12.85 -9.32 -19.66
CA LYS A 219 12.37 -9.87 -20.93
C LYS A 219 12.29 -8.80 -22.03
N VAL A 220 11.81 -7.61 -21.69
CA VAL A 220 11.79 -6.45 -22.61
C VAL A 220 13.21 -5.96 -22.90
N MET A 221 14.05 -5.82 -21.86
CA MET A 221 15.43 -5.36 -22.02
C MET A 221 16.29 -6.30 -22.87
N ILE A 222 16.08 -7.62 -22.82
CA ILE A 222 16.80 -8.57 -23.69
C ILE A 222 16.50 -8.30 -25.18
N SER A 223 15.29 -7.81 -25.49
CA SER A 223 14.88 -7.48 -26.85
C SER A 223 15.42 -6.11 -27.32
N PHE A 224 15.98 -5.32 -26.40
CA PHE A 224 16.49 -3.97 -26.68
C PHE A 224 17.99 -3.88 -26.46
N ARG A 225 18.76 -3.75 -27.55
CA ARG A 225 20.21 -3.49 -27.46
C ARG A 225 20.45 -2.03 -27.10
N PHE A 226 21.06 -1.82 -25.95
CA PHE A 226 21.50 -0.50 -25.50
C PHE A 226 22.97 -0.28 -25.89
N ASP A 227 23.25 0.72 -26.72
CA ASP A 227 24.51 1.41 -27.14
C ASP A 227 25.90 0.80 -26.78
N GLY A 228 26.04 -0.52 -26.63
CA GLY A 228 27.28 -1.19 -26.25
C GLY A 228 27.74 -1.00 -24.79
N GLU A 229 27.09 -0.12 -24.02
CA GLU A 229 27.47 0.16 -22.62
C GLU A 229 26.64 -0.63 -21.61
N ILE A 230 27.31 -1.28 -20.65
CA ILE A 230 26.65 -1.92 -19.51
C ILE A 230 26.27 -0.83 -18.50
N LYS A 231 24.97 -0.66 -18.26
CA LYS A 231 24.43 0.16 -17.17
C LYS A 231 23.91 -0.74 -16.05
N THR A 232 24.14 -0.34 -14.80
CA THR A 232 23.66 -1.05 -13.61
C THR A 232 22.67 -0.19 -12.84
N PHE A 233 21.57 -0.80 -12.39
CA PHE A 233 20.51 -0.14 -11.63
C PHE A 233 20.28 -0.93 -10.34
N THR A 234 20.23 -0.23 -9.21
CA THR A 234 19.98 -0.86 -7.90
C THR A 234 18.50 -1.13 -7.65
N ASP A 235 17.63 -0.35 -8.28
CA ASP A 235 16.18 -0.36 -8.07
C ASP A 235 15.44 0.17 -9.32
N LYS A 236 14.12 -0.01 -9.32
CA LYS A 236 13.24 0.38 -10.44
C LYS A 236 13.14 1.90 -10.60
N GLN A 237 13.32 2.67 -9.52
CA GLN A 237 13.23 4.13 -9.56
C GLN A 237 14.39 4.71 -10.38
N LYS A 238 15.62 4.25 -10.15
CA LYS A 238 16.77 4.68 -10.95
C LYS A 238 16.65 4.30 -12.42
N LEU A 239 16.06 3.14 -12.72
CA LEU A 239 15.75 2.78 -14.10
C LEU A 239 14.69 3.71 -14.70
N ARG A 240 13.66 4.09 -13.93
CA ARG A 240 12.65 5.07 -14.36
C ARG A 240 13.30 6.41 -14.67
N GLU A 241 14.11 6.94 -13.76
CA GLU A 241 14.84 8.21 -13.94
C GLU A 241 15.73 8.17 -15.18
N PHE A 242 16.42 7.06 -15.43
CA PHE A 242 17.21 6.90 -16.64
C PHE A 242 16.36 6.84 -17.91
N SER A 243 15.21 6.14 -17.85
CA SER A 243 14.33 5.98 -19.01
C SER A 243 13.75 7.31 -19.51
N THR A 244 13.56 8.31 -18.64
CA THR A 244 13.04 9.64 -19.06
C THR A 244 13.95 10.34 -20.06
N THR A 245 15.25 10.05 -20.04
CA THR A 245 16.22 10.60 -20.99
C THR A 245 16.20 9.90 -22.35
N LYS A 246 15.47 8.79 -22.49
CA LYS A 246 15.45 7.93 -23.68
C LYS A 246 14.01 7.55 -24.08
N PRO A 247 13.37 8.28 -24.99
CA PRO A 247 11.95 8.12 -25.33
C PRO A 247 11.54 6.69 -25.73
N ALA A 248 12.37 5.99 -26.53
CA ALA A 248 12.10 4.60 -26.92
C ALA A 248 12.11 3.65 -25.72
N LEU A 249 13.04 3.85 -24.78
CA LEU A 249 13.12 3.05 -23.55
C LEU A 249 11.95 3.35 -22.62
N GLN A 250 11.59 4.63 -22.46
CA GLN A 250 10.45 5.07 -21.66
C GLN A 250 9.14 4.45 -22.18
N GLN A 251 8.92 4.46 -23.49
CA GLN A 251 7.71 3.91 -24.08
C GLN A 251 7.57 2.40 -23.86
N MET A 252 8.66 1.64 -23.98
CA MET A 252 8.64 0.19 -23.74
C MET A 252 8.44 -0.18 -22.27
N LEU A 253 8.92 0.65 -21.33
CA LEU A 253 8.85 0.38 -19.89
C LEU A 253 7.64 1.03 -19.21
N LYS A 254 6.81 1.79 -19.94
CA LYS A 254 5.69 2.58 -19.39
C LYS A 254 4.68 1.76 -18.58
N GLU A 255 4.42 0.52 -19.00
CA GLU A 255 3.48 -0.39 -18.33
C GLU A 255 4.16 -1.31 -17.29
N LEU A 256 5.49 -1.28 -17.19
CA LEU A 256 6.29 -2.20 -16.36
C LEU A 256 6.97 -1.52 -15.16
N LEU A 257 7.16 -0.20 -15.23
CA LEU A 257 7.71 0.65 -14.17
C LEU A 257 6.60 1.49 -13.57
#